data_AF-A0A9W4GSG1-F1
#
_entry.id   AF-A0A9W4GSG1-F1
#
_cell.length_a   1.000
_cell.length_b   1.000
_cell.length_c   1.000
_cell.angle_alpha   90.00
_cell.angle_beta   90.00
_cell.angle_gamma   90.00
#
_symmetry.space_group_name_H-M   'P 1'
#
loop_
_entity.id
_entity.type
_entity.pdbx_description
1 polymer ?
#
loop_
_entity_poly.entity_id
_entity_poly.type
_entity_poly.pdbx_seq_one_letter_code
_entity_poly.pdbx_strand_id
1 'polypeptide(L)'
;MSVTPIRQARSRGERGISPVFLGIAAVMAVSGWAVWSGFASDAGFAVFLFVVSGWVVSLCLHEYAHARTALHSGDITIGDKGYLSLNPLKYTNAALSVVLPVIFVIMGGIGLPGGAVFIERGRIRGRWRHSLISAAGPLTNVLFAVLLMLPFMLGAIGSWPQTFLVALGFLAFLQVSAAFLNLLPIPGLDGYGIWEPWLPYNFRRQVEPFAPFGLIATFGVLYIPAVNEKFFDGVYHVMRWFDVPDVAVEYGYWLFRFWKH
;
A
#
# COMPACT_ATOMS: atom_id res chain seq x y z
N MET A 1 -9.53 -47.86 25.11
CA MET A 1 -8.67 -46.80 24.53
C MET A 1 -9.08 -46.61 23.07
N SER A 2 -9.96 -45.64 22.78
CA SER A 2 -10.28 -45.25 21.41
C SER A 2 -9.40 -44.06 21.03
N VAL A 3 -8.59 -44.23 19.99
CA VAL A 3 -7.80 -43.15 19.40
C VAL A 3 -8.73 -42.40 18.45
N THR A 4 -9.19 -41.23 18.85
CA THR A 4 -9.98 -40.33 18.00
C THR A 4 -9.04 -39.74 16.94
N PRO A 5 -9.27 -39.95 15.63
CA PRO A 5 -8.48 -39.27 14.62
C PRO A 5 -8.86 -37.79 14.62
N ILE A 6 -7.87 -36.91 14.80
CA ILE A 6 -8.04 -35.47 14.59
C ILE A 6 -8.35 -35.27 13.11
N ARG A 7 -9.64 -35.23 12.78
CA ARG A 7 -10.13 -34.78 11.48
C ARG A 7 -9.60 -33.36 11.28
N GLN A 8 -8.72 -33.21 10.29
CA GLN A 8 -8.45 -31.94 9.63
C GLN A 8 -9.77 -31.29 9.23
N ALA A 9 -10.30 -30.41 10.08
CA ALA A 9 -11.23 -29.39 9.66
C ALA A 9 -10.42 -28.38 8.83
N ARG A 10 -10.13 -28.72 7.57
CA ARG A 10 -9.78 -27.72 6.56
C ARG A 10 -10.98 -26.80 6.43
N SER A 11 -10.99 -25.69 7.16
CA SER A 11 -12.02 -24.68 7.00
C SER A 11 -11.91 -24.18 5.54
N ARG A 12 -12.94 -24.48 4.74
CA ARG A 12 -13.07 -23.97 3.37
C ARG A 12 -13.37 -22.45 3.36
N GLY A 13 -13.57 -21.83 4.53
CA GLY A 13 -13.91 -20.42 4.69
C GLY A 13 -12.72 -19.44 4.68
N GLU A 14 -11.48 -19.92 4.79
CA GLU A 14 -10.29 -19.04 4.92
C GLU A 14 -9.60 -18.67 3.59
N ARG A 15 -10.15 -19.14 2.45
CA ARG A 15 -9.59 -18.90 1.11
C ARG A 15 -10.47 -18.06 0.18
N GLY A 16 -11.53 -17.45 0.70
CA GLY A 16 -12.40 -16.55 -0.07
C GLY A 16 -11.94 -15.10 -0.01
N ILE A 17 -12.10 -14.36 -1.10
CA ILE A 17 -11.96 -12.90 -1.12
C ILE A 17 -13.05 -12.32 -0.18
N SER A 18 -12.65 -11.44 0.74
CA SER A 18 -13.58 -10.80 1.67
C SER A 18 -14.68 -10.04 0.93
N PRO A 19 -15.96 -10.18 1.31
CA PRO A 19 -17.05 -9.35 0.80
C PRO A 19 -16.79 -7.84 0.97
N VAL A 20 -16.06 -7.45 2.03
CA VAL A 20 -15.67 -6.06 2.27
C VAL A 20 -14.69 -5.57 1.19
N PHE A 21 -13.71 -6.40 0.82
CA PHE A 21 -12.79 -6.08 -0.25
C PHE A 21 -13.51 -5.95 -1.60
N LEU A 22 -14.43 -6.88 -1.89
CA LEU A 22 -15.25 -6.81 -3.10
C LEU A 22 -16.10 -5.54 -3.12
N GLY A 23 -16.67 -5.13 -1.97
CA GLY A 23 -17.38 -3.86 -1.84
C GLY A 23 -16.51 -2.66 -2.14
N ILE A 24 -15.29 -2.59 -1.60
CA ILE A 24 -14.35 -1.49 -1.85
C ILE A 24 -13.89 -1.48 -3.31
N ALA A 25 -13.57 -2.64 -3.88
CA ALA A 25 -13.22 -2.77 -5.29
C ALA A 25 -14.37 -2.37 -6.22
N ALA A 26 -15.62 -2.68 -5.84
CA ALA A 26 -16.81 -2.22 -6.55
C ALA A 26 -16.95 -0.69 -6.47
N VAL A 27 -16.72 -0.09 -5.30
CA VAL A 27 -16.69 1.38 -5.16
C VAL A 27 -15.62 2.00 -6.07
N MET A 28 -14.42 1.43 -6.10
CA MET A 28 -13.34 1.87 -7.00
C MET A 28 -13.75 1.78 -8.47
N ALA A 29 -14.35 0.67 -8.89
CA ALA A 29 -14.79 0.49 -10.28
C ALA A 29 -15.92 1.45 -10.67
N VAL A 30 -16.93 1.62 -9.81
CA VAL A 30 -18.08 2.49 -10.06
C VAL A 30 -17.67 3.96 -10.07
N SER A 31 -16.85 4.39 -9.10
CA SER A 31 -16.33 5.76 -9.07
C SER A 31 -15.39 6.05 -10.23
N GLY A 32 -14.51 5.10 -10.58
CA GLY A 32 -13.64 5.20 -11.76
C GLY A 32 -14.44 5.32 -13.06
N TRP A 33 -15.49 4.50 -13.22
CA TRP A 33 -16.41 4.62 -14.36
C TRP A 33 -17.13 5.98 -14.36
N ALA A 34 -17.62 6.44 -13.21
CA ALA A 34 -18.33 7.72 -13.11
C ALA A 34 -17.43 8.92 -13.46
N VAL A 35 -16.14 8.88 -13.07
CA VAL A 35 -15.13 9.86 -13.46
C VAL A 35 -14.81 9.76 -14.95
N TRP A 36 -14.69 8.55 -15.50
CA TRP A 36 -14.43 8.33 -16.92
C TRP A 36 -15.56 8.82 -17.81
N SER A 37 -16.81 8.49 -17.48
CA SER A 37 -17.98 8.82 -18.30
C SER A 37 -18.49 10.25 -18.09
N GLY A 38 -17.96 10.96 -17.09
CA GLY A 38 -18.50 12.26 -16.68
C GLY A 38 -19.92 12.18 -16.10
N PHE A 39 -20.32 11.01 -15.57
CA PHE A 39 -21.68 10.80 -15.04
C PHE A 39 -21.88 11.43 -13.67
N ALA A 40 -20.81 11.59 -12.90
CA ALA A 40 -20.90 12.14 -11.55
C ALA A 40 -21.35 13.61 -11.58
N SER A 41 -22.39 13.93 -10.79
CA SER A 41 -22.83 15.31 -10.58
C SER A 41 -21.77 16.17 -9.89
N ASP A 42 -20.95 15.54 -9.04
CA ASP A 42 -19.78 16.14 -8.41
C ASP A 42 -18.55 15.31 -8.79
N ALA A 43 -17.75 15.86 -9.71
CA ALA A 43 -16.51 15.23 -10.16
C ALA A 43 -15.50 15.06 -9.02
N GLY A 44 -15.43 16.02 -8.10
CA GLY A 44 -14.49 15.98 -6.97
C GLY A 44 -14.82 14.85 -6.00
N PHE A 45 -16.09 14.67 -5.66
CA PHE A 45 -16.53 13.55 -4.83
C PHE A 45 -16.26 12.18 -5.48
N ALA A 46 -16.50 12.06 -6.79
CA ALA A 46 -16.20 10.81 -7.51
C ALA A 46 -14.69 10.52 -7.56
N VAL A 47 -13.85 11.54 -7.79
CA VAL A 47 -12.39 11.42 -7.72
C VAL A 47 -11.95 11.01 -6.31
N PHE A 48 -12.51 11.61 -5.27
CA PHE A 48 -12.23 11.24 -3.88
C PHE A 48 -12.51 9.77 -3.61
N LEU A 49 -13.70 9.29 -3.98
CA LEU A 49 -14.07 7.88 -3.81
C LEU A 49 -13.14 6.94 -4.59
N PHE A 50 -12.80 7.29 -5.84
CA PHE A 50 -11.89 6.51 -6.67
C PHE A 50 -10.50 6.39 -6.04
N VAL A 51 -9.92 7.51 -5.61
CA VAL A 51 -8.58 7.55 -5.02
C VAL A 51 -8.54 6.83 -3.68
N VAL A 52 -9.49 7.09 -2.77
CA VAL A 52 -9.51 6.44 -1.45
C VAL A 52 -9.71 4.93 -1.59
N SER A 53 -10.69 4.49 -2.40
CA SER A 53 -10.94 3.06 -2.58
C SER A 53 -9.78 2.36 -3.30
N GLY A 54 -9.17 2.99 -4.31
CA GLY A 54 -7.99 2.48 -5.00
C GLY A 54 -6.77 2.34 -4.08
N TRP A 55 -6.57 3.31 -3.18
CA TRP A 55 -5.54 3.24 -2.14
C TRP A 55 -5.77 2.07 -1.17
N VAL A 56 -7.01 1.89 -0.70
CA VAL A 56 -7.33 0.78 0.22
C VAL A 56 -7.20 -0.57 -0.47
N VAL A 57 -7.56 -0.67 -1.76
CA VAL A 57 -7.35 -1.88 -2.57
C VAL A 57 -5.86 -2.20 -2.67
N SER A 58 -5.02 -1.23 -3.02
CA SER A 58 -3.56 -1.46 -3.16
C SER A 58 -2.93 -1.92 -1.85
N LEU A 59 -3.32 -1.30 -0.73
CA LEU A 59 -2.90 -1.71 0.60
C LEU A 59 -3.32 -3.15 0.93
N CYS A 60 -4.57 -3.55 0.63
CA CYS A 60 -4.98 -4.93 0.86
C CYS A 60 -4.14 -5.91 0.03
N LEU A 61 -3.80 -5.53 -1.21
CA LEU A 61 -2.91 -6.31 -2.08
C LEU A 61 -1.48 -6.37 -1.53
N HIS A 62 -0.94 -5.27 -0.99
CA HIS A 62 0.37 -5.19 -0.33
C HIS A 62 0.47 -6.20 0.82
N GLU A 63 -0.50 -6.18 1.74
CA GLU A 63 -0.51 -7.11 2.88
C GLU A 63 -0.77 -8.55 2.46
N TYR A 64 -1.61 -8.75 1.44
CA TYR A 64 -1.80 -10.06 0.85
C TYR A 64 -0.51 -10.60 0.22
N ALA A 65 0.30 -9.77 -0.43
CA ALA A 65 1.57 -10.18 -1.02
C ALA A 65 2.59 -10.63 0.03
N HIS A 66 2.67 -9.92 1.17
CA HIS A 66 3.45 -10.37 2.31
C HIS A 66 2.98 -11.75 2.81
N ALA A 67 1.68 -11.89 3.08
CA ALA A 67 1.08 -13.12 3.58
C ALA A 67 1.28 -14.30 2.61
N ARG A 68 1.10 -14.06 1.31
CA ARG A 68 1.23 -15.07 0.27
C ARG A 68 2.68 -15.54 0.11
N THR A 69 3.63 -14.62 0.11
CA THR A 69 5.06 -14.92 -0.03
C THR A 69 5.58 -15.68 1.18
N ALA A 70 5.08 -15.35 2.38
CA ALA A 70 5.44 -16.05 3.60
C ALA A 70 4.83 -17.46 3.68
N LEU A 71 3.59 -17.65 3.21
CA LEU A 71 3.00 -18.98 3.04
C LEU A 71 3.84 -19.86 2.08
N HIS A 72 4.23 -19.32 0.92
CA HIS A 72 5.12 -20.02 -0.02
C HIS A 72 6.50 -20.32 0.56
N SER A 73 6.98 -19.48 1.49
CA SER A 73 8.27 -19.64 2.16
C SER A 73 8.26 -20.68 3.29
N GLY A 74 7.08 -21.24 3.63
CA GLY A 74 6.89 -22.31 4.60
C GLY A 74 6.27 -21.87 5.94
N ASP A 75 5.82 -20.62 6.07
CA ASP A 75 5.12 -20.17 7.28
C ASP A 75 3.63 -20.52 7.21
N ILE A 76 3.29 -21.65 7.81
CA ILE A 76 1.92 -22.16 7.92
C ILE A 76 1.05 -21.36 8.90
N THR A 77 1.63 -20.52 9.77
CA THR A 77 0.87 -19.75 10.79
C THR A 77 0.05 -18.60 10.20
N ILE A 78 0.32 -18.23 8.94
CA ILE A 78 -0.33 -17.10 8.25
C ILE A 78 -1.70 -17.48 7.69
N GLY A 79 -1.91 -18.76 7.39
CA GLY A 79 -3.24 -19.28 7.02
C GLY A 79 -4.25 -19.03 8.13
N ASP A 80 -3.84 -19.30 9.37
CA ASP A 80 -4.71 -19.25 10.55
C ASP A 80 -5.01 -17.81 11.02
N LYS A 81 -4.17 -16.82 10.66
CA LYS A 81 -4.36 -15.40 11.02
C LYS A 81 -5.36 -14.66 10.13
N GLY A 82 -5.86 -15.28 9.06
CA GLY A 82 -6.88 -14.70 8.19
C GLY A 82 -6.42 -13.57 7.26
N TYR A 83 -5.11 -13.29 7.19
CA TYR A 83 -4.51 -12.28 6.31
C TYR A 83 -4.63 -12.61 4.80
N LEU A 84 -4.95 -13.85 4.46
CA LEU A 84 -5.22 -14.29 3.09
C LEU A 84 -6.62 -13.92 2.58
N SER A 85 -7.49 -13.37 3.44
CA SER A 85 -8.87 -13.03 3.08
C SER A 85 -9.05 -11.64 2.48
N LEU A 86 -7.99 -10.86 2.28
CA LEU A 86 -8.04 -9.46 1.78
C LEU A 86 -8.95 -8.54 2.63
N ASN A 87 -9.25 -8.90 3.88
CA ASN A 87 -10.20 -8.13 4.69
C ASN A 87 -9.49 -6.96 5.41
N PRO A 88 -9.74 -5.69 5.02
CA PRO A 88 -9.10 -4.52 5.65
C PRO A 88 -9.28 -4.48 7.18
N LEU A 89 -10.39 -5.01 7.69
CA LEU A 89 -10.73 -5.01 9.12
C LEU A 89 -9.97 -6.06 9.95
N LYS A 90 -9.42 -7.10 9.31
CA LYS A 90 -8.62 -8.13 10.00
C LYS A 90 -7.17 -7.72 10.20
N TYR A 91 -6.73 -6.67 9.53
CA TYR A 91 -5.43 -6.05 9.77
C TYR A 91 -5.58 -5.05 10.92
N THR A 92 -5.81 -5.53 12.15
CA THR A 92 -6.18 -4.70 13.33
C THR A 92 -5.09 -3.73 13.79
N ASN A 93 -3.80 -4.00 13.54
CA ASN A 93 -2.70 -3.02 13.72
C ASN A 93 -2.54 -2.08 12.51
N ALA A 94 -3.20 -2.39 11.39
CA ALA A 94 -3.23 -1.55 10.21
C ALA A 94 -4.27 -0.44 10.35
N ALA A 95 -5.28 -0.50 11.21
CA ALA A 95 -6.17 0.65 11.40
C ALA A 95 -5.38 1.92 11.75
N LEU A 96 -4.46 1.90 12.72
CA LEU A 96 -3.61 3.08 13.01
C LEU A 96 -2.68 3.45 11.87
N SER A 97 -2.15 2.48 11.15
CA SER A 97 -1.15 2.71 10.10
C SER A 97 -1.72 2.69 8.68
N VAL A 98 -3.04 2.67 8.54
CA VAL A 98 -3.82 2.83 7.31
C VAL A 98 -4.61 4.11 7.45
N VAL A 99 -5.19 4.35 8.62
CA VAL A 99 -5.90 5.57 8.97
C VAL A 99 -4.94 6.75 9.06
N LEU A 100 -3.73 6.65 9.63
CA LEU A 100 -2.75 7.75 9.52
C LEU A 100 -2.47 8.08 8.04
N PRO A 101 -2.02 7.14 7.19
CA PRO A 101 -1.85 7.37 5.76
C PRO A 101 -3.02 8.05 5.09
N VAL A 102 -4.21 7.50 5.29
CA VAL A 102 -5.43 7.99 4.65
C VAL A 102 -5.77 9.38 5.18
N ILE A 103 -5.61 9.65 6.48
CA ILE A 103 -5.78 10.99 7.06
C ILE A 103 -4.75 11.97 6.47
N PHE A 104 -3.49 11.57 6.34
CA PHE A 104 -2.47 12.42 5.73
C PHE A 104 -2.78 12.69 4.25
N VAL A 105 -3.16 11.68 3.47
CA VAL A 105 -3.63 11.84 2.08
C VAL A 105 -4.84 12.78 2.01
N ILE A 106 -5.82 12.61 2.90
CA ILE A 106 -7.01 13.47 3.03
C ILE A 106 -6.63 14.90 3.40
N MET A 107 -5.68 15.09 4.33
CA MET A 107 -5.19 16.40 4.74
C MET A 107 -4.27 17.05 3.70
N GLY A 108 -3.84 16.30 2.69
CA GLY A 108 -2.97 16.81 1.65
C GLY A 108 -1.48 16.59 1.80
N GLY A 109 -1.13 15.70 2.71
CA GLY A 109 0.21 15.16 2.90
C GLY A 109 0.38 13.77 2.29
N ILE A 110 1.56 13.23 2.58
CA ILE A 110 2.14 11.99 2.06
C ILE A 110 1.19 10.77 2.19
N GLY A 111 1.12 9.91 1.16
CA GLY A 111 0.54 8.56 1.26
C GLY A 111 1.44 7.62 2.06
N LEU A 112 0.98 7.16 3.22
CA LEU A 112 1.83 6.45 4.20
C LEU A 112 1.72 4.90 4.13
N PRO A 113 2.77 4.18 4.53
CA PRO A 113 2.75 2.72 4.71
C PRO A 113 1.69 2.23 5.69
N GLY A 114 1.00 1.16 5.28
CA GLY A 114 0.25 0.24 6.14
C GLY A 114 1.08 -0.27 7.31
N GLY A 115 0.42 -0.64 8.40
CA GLY A 115 1.09 -1.00 9.64
C GLY A 115 1.65 -2.38 9.54
N ALA A 116 2.93 -2.49 9.92
CA ALA A 116 3.67 -3.74 9.98
C ALA A 116 2.77 -4.92 10.37
N VAL A 117 2.50 -5.80 9.40
CA VAL A 117 1.95 -7.11 9.71
C VAL A 117 2.98 -7.80 10.60
N PHE A 118 2.56 -8.13 11.82
CA PHE A 118 3.36 -8.90 12.76
C PHE A 118 3.44 -10.34 12.28
N ILE A 119 4.30 -10.56 11.28
CA ILE A 119 4.75 -11.87 10.85
C ILE A 119 5.65 -12.39 11.96
N GLU A 120 5.36 -13.60 12.46
CA GLU A 120 6.25 -14.29 13.40
C GLU A 120 7.47 -14.82 12.63
N ARG A 121 8.44 -13.93 12.40
CA ARG A 121 9.70 -14.18 11.67
C ARG A 121 10.55 -15.31 12.29
N GLY A 122 10.20 -15.80 13.49
CA GLY A 122 10.93 -16.87 14.18
C GLY A 122 10.93 -18.24 13.49
N ARG A 123 10.04 -18.51 12.52
CA ARG A 123 9.92 -19.84 11.88
C ARG A 123 10.39 -19.93 10.43
N ILE A 124 10.66 -18.82 9.76
CA ILE A 124 11.08 -18.84 8.35
C ILE A 124 12.58 -19.17 8.27
N ARG A 125 12.92 -20.27 7.58
CA ARG A 125 14.30 -20.73 7.37
C ARG A 125 14.92 -20.01 6.17
N GLY A 126 15.91 -19.16 6.41
CA GLY A 126 16.80 -18.60 5.38
C GLY A 126 16.67 -17.08 5.18
N ARG A 127 17.81 -16.38 5.14
CA ARG A 127 17.90 -14.90 5.06
C ARG A 127 17.20 -14.33 3.82
N TRP A 128 17.36 -14.99 2.67
CA TRP A 128 16.72 -14.61 1.41
C TRP A 128 15.20 -14.66 1.45
N ARG A 129 14.62 -15.68 2.10
CA ARG A 129 13.16 -15.84 2.18
C ARG A 129 12.55 -14.73 3.04
N HIS A 130 13.22 -14.36 4.13
CA HIS A 130 12.83 -13.20 4.94
C HIS A 130 12.85 -11.91 4.14
N SER A 131 13.94 -11.64 3.41
CA SER A 131 14.04 -10.43 2.59
C SER A 131 12.97 -10.38 1.51
N LEU A 132 12.67 -11.52 0.85
CA LEU A 132 11.62 -11.60 -0.16
C LEU A 132 10.22 -11.35 0.40
N ILE A 133 9.93 -11.86 1.60
CA ILE A 133 8.66 -11.59 2.26
C ILE A 133 8.51 -10.09 2.51
N SER A 134 9.52 -9.43 3.06
CA SER A 134 9.47 -7.98 3.28
C SER A 134 9.48 -7.16 1.98
N ALA A 135 10.06 -7.67 0.90
CA ALA A 135 10.01 -6.99 -0.40
C ALA A 135 8.64 -7.12 -1.12
N ALA A 136 7.87 -8.17 -0.82
CA ALA A 136 6.66 -8.52 -1.58
C ALA A 136 5.57 -7.42 -1.56
N GLY A 137 5.33 -6.79 -0.41
CA GLY A 137 4.42 -5.65 -0.28
C GLY A 137 4.87 -4.45 -1.12
N PRO A 138 6.05 -3.86 -0.86
CA PRO A 138 6.55 -2.72 -1.62
C PRO A 138 6.57 -2.98 -3.14
N LEU A 139 6.95 -4.18 -3.57
CA LEU A 139 6.92 -4.56 -4.99
C LEU A 139 5.50 -4.59 -5.57
N THR A 140 4.48 -4.92 -4.78
CA THR A 140 3.08 -4.84 -5.19
C THR A 140 2.63 -3.39 -5.38
N ASN A 141 3.05 -2.48 -4.50
CA ASN A 141 2.80 -1.05 -4.68
C ASN A 141 3.52 -0.50 -5.93
N VAL A 142 4.76 -0.91 -6.18
CA VAL A 142 5.50 -0.55 -7.40
C VAL A 142 4.76 -1.06 -8.65
N LEU A 143 4.33 -2.33 -8.65
CA LEU A 143 3.57 -2.89 -9.77
C LEU A 143 2.27 -2.11 -9.99
N PHE A 144 1.54 -1.81 -8.91
CA PHE A 144 0.29 -1.06 -9.00
C PHE A 144 0.53 0.36 -9.51
N ALA A 145 1.56 1.04 -9.02
CA ALA A 145 1.97 2.37 -9.52
C ALA A 145 2.28 2.33 -11.02
N VAL A 146 3.07 1.36 -11.48
CA VAL A 146 3.38 1.20 -12.90
C VAL A 146 2.10 1.00 -13.71
N LEU A 147 1.18 0.12 -13.28
CA LEU A 147 -0.09 -0.11 -13.99
C LEU A 147 -0.94 1.17 -14.09
N LEU A 148 -0.94 2.02 -13.08
CA LEU A 148 -1.64 3.31 -13.10
C LEU A 148 -0.96 4.34 -14.01
N MET A 149 0.37 4.28 -14.15
CA MET A 149 1.15 5.20 -14.99
C MET A 149 1.26 4.76 -16.45
N LEU A 150 1.08 3.46 -16.75
CA LEU A 150 1.17 2.92 -18.11
C LEU A 150 0.33 3.68 -19.15
N PRO A 151 -0.92 4.10 -18.88
CA PRO A 151 -1.69 4.86 -19.86
C PRO A 151 -1.00 6.15 -20.32
N PHE A 152 -0.27 6.84 -19.44
CA PHE A 152 0.42 8.07 -19.77
C PHE A 152 1.54 7.82 -20.80
N MET A 153 2.39 6.82 -20.55
CA MET A 153 3.42 6.38 -21.51
C MET A 153 2.83 5.92 -22.85
N LEU A 154 1.63 5.33 -22.84
CA LEU A 154 0.97 4.83 -24.04
C LEU A 154 0.20 5.92 -24.81
N GLY A 155 0.35 7.19 -24.44
CA GLY A 155 -0.28 8.31 -25.15
C GLY A 155 -1.75 8.53 -24.79
N ALA A 156 -2.17 8.20 -23.56
CA ALA A 156 -3.52 8.51 -23.09
C ALA A 156 -3.80 10.02 -23.00
N ILE A 157 -2.74 10.84 -22.93
CA ILE A 157 -2.84 12.31 -22.90
C ILE A 157 -3.44 12.80 -24.22
N GLY A 158 -4.67 13.33 -24.15
CA GLY A 158 -5.44 13.83 -25.30
C GLY A 158 -6.47 12.84 -25.84
N SER A 159 -6.40 11.55 -25.49
CA SER A 159 -7.39 10.54 -25.88
C SER A 159 -8.33 10.14 -24.75
N TRP A 160 -7.90 10.24 -23.50
CA TRP A 160 -8.69 9.88 -22.33
C TRP A 160 -9.32 11.12 -21.68
N PRO A 161 -10.45 10.97 -20.95
CA PRO A 161 -11.06 12.07 -20.20
C PRO A 161 -10.08 12.71 -19.23
N GLN A 162 -9.95 14.04 -19.27
CA GLN A 162 -8.97 14.77 -18.45
C GLN A 162 -9.18 14.53 -16.96
N THR A 163 -10.42 14.55 -16.48
CA THR A 163 -10.77 14.30 -15.07
C THR A 163 -10.31 12.91 -14.60
N PHE A 164 -10.38 11.90 -15.49
CA PHE A 164 -9.90 10.56 -15.18
C PHE A 164 -8.37 10.51 -15.13
N LEU A 165 -7.69 11.15 -16.09
CA LEU A 165 -6.23 11.22 -16.10
C LEU A 165 -5.68 11.89 -14.84
N VAL A 166 -6.25 13.02 -14.40
CA VAL A 166 -5.77 13.68 -13.18
C VAL A 166 -6.03 12.84 -11.93
N ALA A 167 -7.18 12.15 -11.85
CA ALA A 167 -7.47 11.21 -10.76
C ALA A 167 -6.48 10.02 -10.74
N LEU A 168 -6.18 9.47 -11.91
CA LEU A 168 -5.23 8.38 -12.10
C LEU A 168 -3.80 8.81 -11.75
N GLY A 169 -3.39 10.00 -12.18
CA GLY A 169 -2.08 10.58 -11.88
C GLY A 169 -1.89 10.83 -10.40
N PHE A 170 -2.90 11.36 -9.70
CA PHE A 170 -2.82 11.53 -8.25
C PHE A 170 -2.80 10.19 -7.50
N LEU A 171 -3.62 9.20 -7.90
CA LEU A 171 -3.55 7.87 -7.30
C LEU A 171 -2.17 7.23 -7.53
N ALA A 172 -1.60 7.34 -8.73
CA ALA A 172 -0.25 6.86 -9.05
C ALA A 172 0.81 7.53 -8.17
N PHE A 173 0.75 8.85 -8.00
CA PHE A 173 1.64 9.61 -7.12
C PHE A 173 1.63 9.06 -5.69
N LEU A 174 0.44 8.76 -5.16
CA LEU A 174 0.32 8.16 -3.83
C LEU A 174 1.02 6.79 -3.79
N GLN A 175 0.82 5.93 -4.78
CA GLN A 175 1.42 4.58 -4.81
C GLN A 175 2.95 4.63 -4.93
N VAL A 176 3.49 5.54 -5.75
CA VAL A 176 4.94 5.76 -5.84
C VAL A 176 5.49 6.25 -4.51
N SER A 177 4.82 7.22 -3.87
CA SER A 177 5.19 7.70 -2.53
C SER A 177 5.18 6.57 -1.49
N ALA A 178 4.14 5.72 -1.52
CA ALA A 178 4.02 4.56 -0.65
C ALA A 178 5.16 3.57 -0.85
N ALA A 179 5.50 3.27 -2.12
CA ALA A 179 6.59 2.39 -2.47
C ALA A 179 7.94 2.94 -1.98
N PHE A 180 8.19 4.25 -2.17
CA PHE A 180 9.41 4.90 -1.71
C PHE A 180 9.57 4.77 -0.19
N LEU A 181 8.53 5.12 0.58
CA LEU A 181 8.57 4.99 2.04
C LEU A 181 8.78 3.53 2.47
N ASN A 182 8.07 2.60 1.85
CA ASN A 182 8.17 1.19 2.18
C ASN A 182 9.51 0.54 1.80
N LEU A 183 10.32 1.19 0.95
CA LEU A 183 11.66 0.71 0.62
C LEU A 183 12.76 1.34 1.50
N LEU A 184 12.44 2.35 2.32
CA LEU A 184 13.41 2.95 3.23
C LEU A 184 13.88 1.92 4.27
N PRO A 185 15.20 1.84 4.54
CA PRO A 185 15.77 0.90 5.51
C PRO A 185 15.59 1.39 6.96
N ILE A 186 14.38 1.82 7.32
CA ILE A 186 14.04 2.37 8.64
C ILE A 186 13.28 1.30 9.46
N PRO A 187 13.67 1.02 10.71
CA PRO A 187 12.97 0.06 11.57
C PRO A 187 11.47 0.37 11.65
N GLY A 188 10.63 -0.66 11.49
CA GLY A 188 9.18 -0.52 11.44
C GLY A 188 8.60 -0.37 10.02
N LEU A 189 9.42 -0.11 9.00
CA LEU A 189 9.05 -0.17 7.59
C LEU A 189 9.52 -1.47 6.93
N ASP A 190 8.90 -1.82 5.81
CA ASP A 190 9.21 -3.06 5.06
C ASP A 190 10.65 -3.09 4.55
N GLY A 191 11.21 -1.95 4.15
CA GLY A 191 12.56 -1.81 3.64
C GLY A 191 13.61 -2.24 4.65
N TYR A 192 13.41 -1.96 5.94
CA TYR A 192 14.28 -2.51 6.99
C TYR A 192 14.18 -4.03 7.05
N GLY A 193 12.99 -4.60 6.89
CA GLY A 193 12.79 -6.05 6.84
C GLY A 193 13.50 -6.76 5.67
N ILE A 194 13.82 -6.04 4.58
CA ILE A 194 14.63 -6.57 3.47
C ILE A 194 16.08 -6.78 3.93
N TRP A 195 16.64 -5.82 4.68
CA TRP A 195 18.04 -5.82 5.12
C TRP A 195 18.26 -6.50 6.47
N GLU A 196 17.24 -6.51 7.33
CA GLU A 196 17.28 -7.08 8.68
C GLU A 196 17.91 -8.48 8.72
N PRO A 197 17.56 -9.44 7.82
CA PRO A 197 18.14 -10.79 7.83
C PRO A 197 19.64 -10.85 7.56
N TRP A 198 20.25 -9.75 7.11
CA TRP A 198 21.68 -9.62 6.82
C TRP A 198 22.47 -8.95 7.94
N LEU A 199 21.79 -8.26 8.86
CA LEU A 199 22.42 -7.55 9.98
C LEU A 199 22.89 -8.51 11.09
N PRO A 200 23.94 -8.16 11.86
CA PRO A 200 24.36 -8.96 13.01
C PRO A 200 23.23 -9.12 14.05
N TYR A 201 23.15 -10.27 14.71
CA TYR A 201 22.11 -10.57 15.70
C TYR A 201 22.02 -9.53 16.83
N ASN A 202 23.18 -9.09 17.34
CA ASN A 202 23.27 -8.09 18.40
C ASN A 202 22.66 -6.74 17.98
N PHE A 203 22.82 -6.36 16.72
CA PHE A 203 22.25 -5.13 16.16
C PHE A 203 20.74 -5.22 16.07
N ARG A 204 20.20 -6.34 15.55
CA ARG A 204 18.74 -6.54 15.43
C ARG A 204 18.04 -6.45 16.79
N ARG A 205 18.60 -7.12 17.81
CA ARG A 205 18.04 -7.12 19.17
C ARG A 205 18.03 -5.73 19.82
N GLN A 206 18.98 -4.87 19.48
CA GLN A 206 19.02 -3.49 19.97
C GLN A 206 18.02 -2.59 19.24
N VAL A 207 17.74 -2.87 17.96
CA VAL A 207 16.89 -2.05 17.10
C VAL A 207 15.42 -2.44 17.18
N GLU A 208 15.10 -3.69 17.49
CA GLU A 208 13.73 -4.22 17.61
C GLU A 208 12.81 -3.37 18.51
N PRO A 209 13.22 -2.91 19.72
CA PRO A 209 12.39 -2.04 20.55
C PRO A 209 12.10 -0.66 19.93
N PHE A 210 12.92 -0.23 18.98
CA PHE A 210 12.76 1.07 18.30
C PHE A 210 11.87 1.03 17.07
N ALA A 211 11.42 -0.16 16.63
CA ALA A 211 10.58 -0.29 15.43
C ALA A 211 9.31 0.58 15.45
N PRO A 212 8.55 0.71 16.57
CA PRO A 212 7.40 1.62 16.63
C PRO A 212 7.78 3.09 16.51
N PHE A 213 8.97 3.48 16.97
CA PHE A 213 9.48 4.85 16.90
C PHE A 213 10.04 5.18 15.52
N GLY A 214 10.47 4.20 14.72
CA GLY A 214 11.02 4.45 13.39
C GLY A 214 9.99 5.04 12.43
N LEU A 215 8.72 4.65 12.54
CA LEU A 215 7.64 5.29 11.80
C LEU A 215 7.50 6.78 12.19
N ILE A 216 7.47 7.09 13.49
CA ILE A 216 7.41 8.47 14.01
C ILE A 216 8.64 9.28 13.59
N ALA A 217 9.83 8.68 13.65
CA ALA A 217 11.08 9.32 13.23
C ALA A 217 11.07 9.64 11.73
N THR A 218 10.52 8.75 10.90
CA THR A 218 10.34 9.00 9.46
C THR A 218 9.50 10.25 9.23
N PHE A 219 8.41 10.44 9.99
CA PHE A 219 7.61 11.67 9.96
C PHE A 219 8.36 12.90 10.42
N GLY A 220 9.07 12.80 11.55
CA GLY A 220 9.87 13.90 12.07
C GLY A 220 10.91 14.37 11.06
N VAL A 221 11.53 13.44 10.34
CA VAL A 221 12.50 13.73 9.28
C VAL A 221 11.83 14.32 8.03
N LEU A 222 10.70 13.76 7.58
CA LEU A 222 9.95 14.30 6.43
C LEU A 222 9.28 15.65 6.72
N TYR A 223 9.17 16.06 7.98
CA TYR A 223 8.75 17.41 8.35
C TYR A 223 9.82 18.48 8.06
N ILE A 224 11.09 18.07 7.92
CA ILE A 224 12.18 18.97 7.54
C ILE A 224 11.99 19.34 6.06
N PRO A 225 11.81 20.65 5.71
CA PRO A 225 11.48 21.05 4.34
C PRO A 225 12.46 20.53 3.28
N ALA A 226 13.77 20.64 3.54
CA ALA A 226 14.79 20.18 2.60
C ALA A 226 14.76 18.65 2.36
N VAL A 227 14.29 17.86 3.32
CA VAL A 227 14.14 16.41 3.16
C VAL A 227 12.85 16.09 2.43
N ASN A 228 11.78 16.81 2.76
CA ASN A 228 10.48 16.70 2.10
C ASN A 228 10.60 16.98 0.59
N GLU A 229 11.24 18.10 0.24
CA GLU A 229 11.50 18.51 -1.15
C GLU A 229 12.26 17.42 -1.90
N LYS A 230 13.39 16.94 -1.35
CA LYS A 230 14.17 15.87 -2.01
C LYS A 230 13.39 14.56 -2.15
N PHE A 231 12.58 14.20 -1.15
CA PHE A 231 11.77 12.99 -1.20
C PHE A 231 10.76 13.09 -2.34
N PHE A 232 10.00 14.19 -2.42
CA PHE A 232 9.00 14.38 -3.46
C PHE A 232 9.60 14.66 -4.83
N ASP A 233 10.75 15.31 -4.92
CA ASP A 233 11.52 15.42 -6.17
C ASP A 233 11.84 14.04 -6.74
N GLY A 234 12.21 13.09 -5.87
CA GLY A 234 12.41 11.69 -6.25
C GLY A 234 11.12 11.03 -6.76
N VAL A 235 9.99 11.26 -6.09
CA VAL A 235 8.68 10.77 -6.52
C VAL A 235 8.31 11.35 -7.89
N TYR A 236 8.36 12.67 -8.05
CA TYR A 236 8.06 13.35 -9.31
C TYR A 236 9.03 12.93 -10.43
N HIS A 237 10.29 12.68 -10.12
CA HIS A 237 11.24 12.16 -11.11
C HIS A 237 10.80 10.81 -11.68
N VAL A 238 10.31 9.90 -10.82
CA VAL A 238 9.73 8.62 -11.27
C VAL A 238 8.47 8.86 -12.09
N MET A 239 7.57 9.72 -11.63
CA MET A 239 6.32 10.04 -12.34
C MET A 239 6.60 10.56 -13.77
N ARG A 240 7.55 11.48 -13.90
CA ARG A 240 7.99 12.04 -15.19
C ARG A 240 8.65 11.01 -16.10
N TRP A 241 9.32 9.99 -15.54
CA TRP A 241 9.85 8.89 -16.34
C TRP A 241 8.74 8.10 -17.05
N PHE A 242 7.52 8.09 -16.50
CA PHE A 242 6.34 7.51 -17.11
C PHE A 242 5.46 8.53 -17.87
N ASP A 243 6.01 9.70 -18.21
CA ASP A 243 5.31 10.78 -18.90
C ASP A 243 4.07 11.30 -18.15
N VAL A 244 3.98 11.08 -16.83
CA VAL A 244 2.89 11.63 -16.03
C VAL A 244 3.17 13.12 -15.77
N PRO A 245 2.32 14.04 -16.25
CA PRO A 245 2.54 15.47 -16.04
C PRO A 245 2.36 15.84 -14.57
N ASP A 246 3.21 16.71 -14.03
CA ASP A 246 3.09 17.21 -12.65
C ASP A 246 1.71 17.83 -12.41
N VAL A 247 1.19 18.55 -13.42
CA VAL A 247 -0.17 19.13 -13.39
C VAL A 247 -1.25 18.07 -13.19
N ALA A 248 -1.08 16.85 -13.68
CA ALA A 248 -2.07 15.79 -13.46
C ALA A 248 -2.16 15.40 -11.98
N VAL A 249 -1.02 15.39 -11.28
CA VAL A 249 -0.96 15.15 -9.84
C VAL A 249 -1.59 16.31 -9.07
N GLU A 250 -1.22 17.55 -9.40
CA GLU A 250 -1.71 18.75 -8.72
C GLU A 250 -3.23 18.94 -8.88
N TYR A 251 -3.76 18.82 -10.10
CA TYR A 251 -5.20 18.92 -10.35
C TYR A 251 -5.97 17.74 -9.78
N GLY A 252 -5.42 16.53 -9.81
CA GLY A 252 -6.03 15.36 -9.18
C GLY A 252 -6.14 15.54 -7.68
N TYR A 253 -5.10 16.08 -7.05
CA TYR A 253 -5.09 16.44 -5.64
C TYR A 253 -6.09 17.58 -5.30
N TRP A 254 -6.21 18.58 -6.19
CA TRP A 254 -7.19 19.64 -6.05
C TRP A 254 -8.63 19.10 -6.09
N LEU A 255 -8.98 18.29 -7.09
CA LEU A 255 -10.30 17.63 -7.19
C LEU A 255 -10.57 16.69 -6.03
N PHE A 256 -9.55 15.96 -5.57
CA PHE A 256 -9.65 15.07 -4.43
C PHE A 256 -10.09 15.80 -3.15
N ARG A 257 -9.65 17.06 -2.94
CA ARG A 257 -10.07 17.92 -1.82
C ARG A 257 -11.32 18.75 -2.13
N PHE A 258 -12.33 18.13 -2.72
CA PHE A 258 -13.57 18.79 -3.14
C PHE A 258 -14.25 19.60 -2.03
N TRP A 259 -14.12 19.22 -0.75
CA TRP A 259 -14.71 19.93 0.40
C TRP A 259 -14.00 21.25 0.77
N LYS A 260 -12.88 21.58 0.12
CA LYS A 260 -12.14 22.83 0.36
C LYS A 260 -12.54 23.94 -0.61
N HIS A 261 -13.42 23.66 -1.56
CA HIS A 261 -13.76 24.55 -2.68
C HIS A 261 -15.26 24.67 -2.84
#